data_AF-A0A5E5PTC8-F1
#
_entry.id   AF-A0A5E5PTC8-F1
#
_cell.length_a   1.000
_cell.length_b   1.000
_cell.length_c   1.000
_cell.angle_alpha   90.00
_cell.angle_beta   90.00
_cell.angle_gamma   90.00
#
_symmetry.space_group_name_H-M   'P 1'
#
loop_
_entity.id
_entity.type
_entity.pdbx_description
1 polymer ?
#
loop_
_entity_poly.entity_id
_entity_poly.type
_entity_poly.pdbx_seq_one_letter_code
_entity_poly.pdbx_strand_id
1 'polypeptide(L)'
;MNNHINFFKVSISSYLFLVSTVFAAWPHEDISQAVFAQSVKDREPIEIITEADNSLGKIYFFTNIRHLKGDKITHRWSYKGKVKAEIDFDIKGNRWRVWSSKNLWHRWTGQWKVEVVNQNNQVLLTKTFEYKKENE
;
A
#
# COMPACT_ATOMS: atom_id res chain seq x y z
N MET A 1 4.00 70.89 28.86
CA MET A 1 5.27 70.42 28.29
C MET A 1 5.17 68.91 28.12
N ASN A 2 5.11 68.48 26.87
CA ASN A 2 5.48 67.17 26.32
C ASN A 2 4.70 65.94 26.86
N ASN A 3 3.73 65.43 26.10
CA ASN A 3 3.90 64.48 24.98
C ASN A 3 3.80 63.03 25.48
N HIS A 4 2.72 62.33 25.14
CA HIS A 4 2.73 61.32 24.07
C HIS A 4 1.41 60.53 24.07
N ILE A 5 0.79 60.57 22.90
CA ILE A 5 -0.34 59.75 22.44
C ILE A 5 0.14 58.31 22.28
N ASN A 6 -0.70 57.32 22.60
CA ASN A 6 -0.67 56.02 21.92
C ASN A 6 -2.10 55.44 21.80
N PHE A 7 -2.66 55.58 20.59
CA PHE A 7 -3.82 54.83 20.13
C PHE A 7 -3.41 53.39 19.83
N PHE A 8 -3.87 52.43 20.62
CA PHE A 8 -3.70 51.02 20.28
C PHE A 8 -4.77 50.62 19.25
N LYS A 9 -4.37 50.55 17.97
CA LYS A 9 -5.19 49.96 16.91
C LYS A 9 -5.30 48.45 17.15
N VAL A 10 -6.49 47.96 17.46
CA VAL A 10 -6.78 46.51 17.42
C VAL A 10 -7.05 46.16 15.95
N SER A 11 -6.03 45.62 15.28
CA SER A 11 -6.21 44.96 13.98
C SER A 11 -6.59 43.50 14.23
N ILE A 12 -7.85 43.15 13.97
CA ILE A 12 -8.31 41.76 13.97
C ILE A 12 -7.71 41.10 12.73
N SER A 13 -6.55 40.45 12.89
CA SER A 13 -5.98 39.59 11.86
C SER A 13 -6.79 38.29 11.83
N SER A 14 -7.75 38.20 10.92
CA SER A 14 -8.50 36.99 10.64
C SER A 14 -7.55 35.92 10.08
N TYR A 15 -7.07 35.04 10.96
CA TYR A 15 -6.34 33.84 10.55
C TYR A 15 -7.34 32.83 9.98
N LEU A 16 -7.47 32.79 8.65
CA LEU A 16 -8.22 31.74 7.97
C LEU A 16 -7.38 30.45 8.03
N PHE A 17 -7.61 29.63 9.05
CA PHE A 17 -7.05 28.28 9.11
C PHE A 17 -7.77 27.42 8.05
N LEU A 18 -7.19 27.33 6.86
CA LEU A 18 -7.57 26.31 5.89
C LEU A 18 -7.18 24.94 6.46
N VAL A 19 -8.13 24.27 7.11
CA VAL A 19 -7.95 22.87 7.49
C VAL A 19 -8.08 22.04 6.22
N SER A 20 -6.96 21.77 5.57
CA SER A 20 -6.90 20.75 4.52
C SER A 20 -7.11 19.39 5.18
N THR A 21 -8.35 18.89 5.17
CA THR A 21 -8.59 17.48 5.48
C THR A 21 -8.01 16.66 4.34
N VAL A 22 -6.76 16.25 4.48
CA VAL A 22 -6.17 15.25 3.59
C VAL A 22 -6.84 13.92 3.93
N PHE A 23 -7.95 13.62 3.24
CA PHE A 23 -8.47 12.26 3.23
C PHE A 23 -7.46 11.40 2.46
N ALA A 24 -6.87 10.41 3.13
CA ALA A 24 -6.05 9.42 2.46
C ALA A 24 -6.92 8.65 1.45
N ALA A 25 -6.78 9.00 0.17
CA ALA A 25 -7.46 8.31 -0.91
C ALA A 25 -6.96 6.85 -0.95
N TRP A 26 -7.89 5.93 -1.23
CA TRP A 26 -7.52 4.55 -1.50
C TRP A 26 -6.57 4.47 -2.71
N PRO A 27 -5.66 3.48 -2.75
CA PRO A 27 -4.76 3.32 -3.89
C PRO A 27 -5.49 3.00 -5.20
N HIS A 28 -6.74 2.54 -5.12
CA HIS A 28 -7.65 2.28 -6.24
C HIS A 28 -9.11 2.34 -5.74
N GLU A 29 -10.08 2.60 -6.61
CA GLU A 29 -11.52 2.65 -6.25
C GLU A 29 -12.03 1.34 -5.61
N ASP A 30 -11.48 0.21 -6.05
CA ASP A 30 -11.80 -1.14 -5.57
C ASP A 30 -10.81 -1.71 -4.55
N ILE A 31 -9.74 -1.00 -4.20
CA ILE A 31 -8.69 -1.54 -3.31
C ILE A 31 -8.38 -0.51 -2.25
N SER A 32 -8.87 -0.76 -1.03
CA SER A 32 -8.69 0.15 0.10
C SER A 32 -7.31 0.06 0.76
N GLN A 33 -6.58 -1.02 0.55
CA GLN A 33 -5.21 -1.21 1.05
C GLN A 33 -4.50 -2.28 0.22
N ALA A 34 -3.23 -2.07 -0.08
CA ALA A 34 -2.36 -3.05 -0.72
C ALA A 34 -0.91 -2.86 -0.24
N VAL A 35 -0.40 -3.81 0.52
CA VAL A 35 0.89 -3.69 1.23
C VAL A 35 1.65 -5.00 1.25
N PHE A 36 2.98 -4.91 1.27
CA PHE A 36 3.84 -6.04 1.62
C PHE A 36 4.00 -6.09 3.12
N ALA A 37 4.14 -7.31 3.66
CA ALA A 37 4.23 -7.55 5.09
C ALA A 37 5.12 -8.77 5.38
N GLN A 38 5.75 -8.80 6.56
CA GLN A 38 6.48 -9.98 7.01
C GLN A 38 5.54 -11.14 7.38
N SER A 39 4.34 -10.81 7.87
CA SER A 39 3.33 -11.82 8.18
C SER A 39 1.90 -11.27 8.07
N VAL A 40 0.93 -12.18 8.16
CA VAL A 40 -0.50 -11.84 8.29
C VAL A 40 -1.04 -12.58 9.50
N LYS A 41 -1.59 -11.85 10.47
CA LYS A 41 -2.18 -12.40 11.70
C LYS A 41 -3.58 -11.82 11.87
N ASP A 42 -4.54 -12.65 12.26
CA ASP A 42 -5.94 -12.22 12.45
C ASP A 42 -6.54 -11.50 11.21
N ARG A 43 -6.06 -11.91 10.03
CA ARG A 43 -6.40 -11.35 8.70
C ARG A 43 -5.94 -9.90 8.52
N GLU A 44 -4.91 -9.47 9.22
CA GLU A 44 -4.28 -8.16 9.10
C GLU A 44 -2.78 -8.30 8.82
N PRO A 45 -2.20 -7.45 7.96
CA PRO A 45 -0.77 -7.45 7.71
C PRO A 45 -0.01 -6.94 8.94
N ILE A 46 1.03 -7.66 9.34
CA ILE A 46 1.91 -7.30 10.44
C ILE A 46 3.30 -7.00 9.87
N GLU A 47 3.94 -5.95 10.40
CA GLU A 47 5.25 -5.46 9.93
C GLU A 47 5.22 -5.14 8.44
N ILE A 48 4.52 -4.06 8.11
CA ILE A 48 4.43 -3.56 6.74
C ILE A 48 5.83 -3.12 6.28
N ILE A 49 6.21 -3.59 5.10
CA ILE A 49 7.55 -3.38 4.55
C ILE A 49 7.48 -2.84 3.12
N THR A 50 8.52 -2.10 2.75
CA THR A 50 8.81 -1.70 1.36
C THR A 50 10.13 -2.29 0.87
N GLU A 51 10.88 -2.90 1.77
CA GLU A 51 12.13 -3.61 1.53
C GLU A 51 12.21 -4.84 2.44
N ALA A 52 12.91 -5.86 1.99
CA ALA A 52 13.20 -7.06 2.76
C ALA A 52 14.62 -7.51 2.48
N ASP A 53 15.32 -7.96 3.51
CA ASP A 53 16.59 -8.65 3.35
C ASP A 53 16.36 -10.13 2.99
N ASN A 54 17.40 -10.77 2.47
CA ASN A 54 17.28 -12.13 1.98
C ASN A 54 17.28 -13.24 3.06
N SER A 55 17.39 -12.89 4.34
CA SER A 55 17.17 -13.80 5.47
C SER A 55 15.67 -14.00 5.77
N LEU A 56 14.83 -13.01 5.45
CA LEU A 56 13.39 -13.04 5.78
C LEU A 56 12.65 -14.23 5.13
N GLY A 57 13.13 -14.70 3.98
CA GLY A 57 12.72 -15.94 3.31
C GLY A 57 11.34 -15.92 2.65
N LYS A 58 10.32 -15.33 3.29
CA LYS A 58 8.94 -15.26 2.81
C LYS A 58 8.36 -13.86 2.96
N ILE A 59 7.73 -13.37 1.89
CA ILE A 59 7.03 -12.09 1.86
C ILE A 59 5.54 -12.32 1.62
N TYR A 60 4.69 -11.60 2.33
CA TYR A 60 3.25 -11.57 2.11
C TYR A 60 2.87 -10.31 1.35
N PHE A 61 1.89 -10.44 0.44
CA PHE A 61 1.23 -9.31 -0.19
C PHE A 61 -0.25 -9.36 0.17
N PHE A 62 -0.69 -8.40 0.97
CA PHE A 62 -2.05 -8.28 1.49
C PHE A 62 -2.83 -7.23 0.70
N THR A 63 -4.09 -7.54 0.39
CA THR A 63 -5.01 -6.59 -0.22
C THR A 63 -6.38 -6.61 0.47
N ASN A 64 -6.96 -5.42 0.66
CA ASN A 64 -8.30 -5.22 1.20
C ASN A 64 -9.21 -4.68 0.10
N ILE A 65 -9.90 -5.62 -0.56
CA ILE A 65 -10.71 -5.44 -1.76
C ILE A 65 -12.10 -4.91 -1.40
N ARG A 66 -12.65 -4.07 -2.28
CA ARG A 66 -13.94 -3.40 -2.21
C ARG A 66 -14.68 -3.54 -3.53
N HIS A 67 -16.01 -3.58 -3.49
CA HIS A 67 -16.92 -3.53 -4.65
C HIS A 67 -16.80 -4.64 -5.72
N LEU A 68 -15.83 -5.55 -5.63
CA LEU A 68 -15.60 -6.64 -6.58
C LEU A 68 -16.26 -7.98 -6.17
N LYS A 69 -17.41 -7.94 -5.49
CA LYS A 69 -18.11 -9.18 -5.10
C LYS A 69 -18.53 -9.96 -6.36
N GLY A 70 -18.17 -11.23 -6.41
CA GLY A 70 -18.44 -12.12 -7.56
C GLY A 70 -17.32 -12.12 -8.60
N ASP A 71 -16.34 -11.22 -8.49
CA ASP A 71 -15.16 -11.21 -9.35
C ASP A 71 -14.09 -12.18 -8.84
N LYS A 72 -13.12 -12.48 -9.72
CA LYS A 72 -11.86 -13.14 -9.41
C LYS A 72 -10.73 -12.12 -9.48
N ILE A 73 -9.88 -12.13 -8.45
CA ILE A 73 -8.69 -11.29 -8.40
C ILE A 73 -7.45 -12.17 -8.33
N THR A 74 -6.43 -11.80 -9.10
CA THR A 74 -5.14 -12.48 -9.14
C THR A 74 -4.05 -11.58 -8.58
N HIS A 75 -3.25 -12.10 -7.65
CA HIS A 75 -1.96 -11.52 -7.30
C HIS A 75 -0.90 -12.11 -8.23
N ARG A 76 -0.38 -11.30 -9.17
CA ARG A 76 0.65 -11.68 -10.14
C ARG A 76 2.02 -11.21 -9.69
N TRP A 77 2.85 -12.12 -9.21
CA TRP A 77 4.22 -11.86 -8.75
C TRP A 77 5.19 -11.93 -9.92
N SER A 78 6.04 -10.93 -10.07
CA SER A 78 7.05 -10.86 -11.12
C SER A 78 8.40 -10.38 -10.61
N TYR A 79 9.47 -10.91 -11.22
CA TYR A 79 10.86 -10.56 -10.95
C TYR A 79 11.62 -10.50 -12.27
N LYS A 80 12.36 -9.41 -12.48
CA LYS A 80 13.10 -9.14 -13.74
C LYS A 80 12.23 -9.33 -14.99
N GLY A 81 11.02 -8.75 -14.96
CA GLY A 81 10.06 -8.80 -16.07
C GLY A 81 9.41 -10.16 -16.32
N LYS A 82 9.73 -11.20 -15.54
CA LYS A 82 9.15 -12.54 -15.69
C LYS A 82 8.14 -12.82 -14.59
N VAL A 83 6.96 -13.33 -14.96
CA VAL A 83 5.99 -13.83 -13.99
C VAL A 83 6.57 -15.04 -13.27
N LYS A 84 6.46 -15.04 -11.94
CA LYS A 84 7.00 -16.07 -11.04
C LYS A 84 5.93 -16.79 -10.25
N ALA A 85 4.73 -16.22 -10.13
CA ALA A 85 3.55 -16.87 -9.57
C ALA A 85 2.31 -16.03 -9.87
N GLU A 86 1.17 -16.70 -10.00
CA GLU A 86 -0.16 -16.11 -10.04
C GLU A 86 -1.01 -16.84 -9.00
N ILE A 87 -1.70 -16.08 -8.15
CA ILE A 87 -2.56 -16.63 -7.10
C ILE A 87 -3.93 -15.98 -7.24
N ASP A 88 -4.93 -16.81 -7.51
CA ASP A 88 -6.32 -16.40 -7.71
C ASP A 88 -7.12 -16.43 -6.42
N PHE A 89 -8.06 -15.49 -6.30
CA PHE A 89 -9.00 -15.37 -5.20
C PHE A 89 -10.41 -15.10 -5.73
N ASP A 90 -11.36 -15.96 -5.36
CA ASP A 90 -12.78 -15.69 -5.61
C ASP A 90 -13.33 -14.76 -4.52
N ILE A 91 -13.82 -13.59 -4.92
CA ILE A 91 -14.25 -12.54 -4.00
C ILE A 91 -15.73 -12.71 -3.67
N LYS A 92 -16.03 -13.09 -2.42
CA LYS A 92 -17.41 -13.48 -2.03
C LYS A 92 -18.19 -12.40 -1.28
N GLY A 93 -17.60 -11.22 -1.05
CA GLY A 93 -18.24 -10.13 -0.31
C GLY A 93 -17.81 -8.74 -0.76
N ASN A 94 -18.61 -7.73 -0.45
CA ASN A 94 -18.37 -6.32 -0.85
C ASN A 94 -17.11 -5.72 -0.22
N ARG A 95 -16.64 -6.30 0.89
CA ARG A 95 -15.31 -6.11 1.47
C ARG A 95 -14.68 -7.48 1.61
N TRP A 96 -13.50 -7.68 1.05
CA TRP A 96 -12.83 -8.96 1.12
C TRP A 96 -11.32 -8.77 1.31
N ARG A 97 -10.76 -9.45 2.31
CA ARG A 97 -9.32 -9.43 2.59
C ARG A 97 -8.69 -10.69 2.07
N VAL A 98 -7.66 -10.55 1.24
CA VAL A 98 -6.88 -11.66 0.69
C VAL A 98 -5.40 -11.39 0.88
N TRP A 99 -4.61 -12.46 0.84
CA TRP A 99 -3.16 -12.36 0.82
C TRP A 99 -2.58 -13.55 0.08
N SER A 100 -1.54 -13.30 -0.70
CA SER A 100 -0.65 -14.35 -1.19
C SER A 100 0.72 -14.17 -0.57
N SER A 101 1.55 -15.21 -0.63
CA SER A 101 2.92 -15.14 -0.15
C SER A 101 3.87 -15.77 -1.14
N LYS A 102 5.13 -15.34 -1.12
CA LYS A 102 6.17 -15.95 -1.93
C LYS A 102 7.43 -16.16 -1.11
N ASN A 103 7.94 -17.39 -1.16
CA ASN A 103 9.30 -17.67 -0.72
C ASN A 103 10.26 -17.14 -1.78
N LEU A 104 11.17 -16.28 -1.39
CA LEU A 104 12.14 -15.66 -2.29
C LEU A 104 13.50 -16.33 -2.08
N TRP A 105 14.10 -16.79 -3.18
CA TRP A 105 15.43 -17.38 -3.11
C TRP A 105 16.46 -16.28 -2.92
N HIS A 106 17.49 -16.52 -2.09
CA HIS A 106 18.49 -15.52 -1.68
C HIS A 106 19.24 -14.84 -2.84
N ARG A 107 19.24 -15.43 -4.05
CA ARG A 107 19.85 -14.88 -5.27
C ARG A 107 18.90 -14.01 -6.10
N TRP A 108 17.61 -13.97 -5.77
CA TRP A 108 16.63 -13.17 -6.50
C TRP A 108 16.52 -11.75 -5.92
N THR A 109 17.66 -11.16 -5.60
CA THR A 109 17.75 -9.78 -5.10
C THR A 109 17.40 -8.77 -6.21
N GLY A 110 16.96 -7.59 -5.79
CA GLY A 110 16.46 -6.54 -6.66
C GLY A 110 14.97 -6.27 -6.45
N GLN A 111 14.45 -5.39 -7.29
CA GLN A 111 13.03 -5.04 -7.26
C GLN A 111 12.13 -6.21 -7.68
N TRP A 112 11.13 -6.45 -6.84
CA TRP A 112 10.00 -7.31 -7.12
C TRP A 112 8.75 -6.48 -7.37
N LYS A 113 7.86 -7.02 -8.20
CA LYS A 113 6.59 -6.38 -8.55
C LYS A 113 5.44 -7.37 -8.33
N VAL A 114 4.37 -6.90 -7.70
CA VAL A 114 3.09 -7.62 -7.63
C VAL A 114 2.00 -6.75 -8.23
N GLU A 115 1.28 -7.32 -9.17
CA GLU A 115 0.10 -6.72 -9.79
C GLU A 115 -1.16 -7.36 -9.20
N VAL A 116 -2.18 -6.55 -8.95
CA VAL A 116 -3.55 -6.99 -8.66
C VAL A 116 -4.31 -6.92 -9.97
N VAL A 117 -4.74 -8.07 -10.46
CA VAL A 117 -5.34 -8.25 -11.79
C VAL A 117 -6.76 -8.77 -11.64
N ASN A 118 -7.72 -8.24 -12.40
CA ASN A 118 -9.10 -8.74 -12.40
C ASN A 118 -9.30 -9.89 -13.42
N GLN A 119 -10.49 -10.47 -13.46
CA GLN A 119 -10.85 -11.56 -14.38
C GLN A 119 -10.71 -11.20 -15.87
N ASN A 120 -10.75 -9.91 -16.22
CA ASN A 120 -10.56 -9.41 -17.59
C ASN A 120 -9.08 -9.17 -17.93
N ASN A 121 -8.17 -9.63 -17.08
CA ASN A 121 -6.72 -9.41 -17.17
C ASN A 121 -6.31 -7.93 -17.15
N GLN A 122 -7.16 -7.05 -16.57
CA GLN A 122 -6.84 -5.64 -16.35
C GLN A 122 -6.08 -5.49 -15.04
N VAL A 123 -4.99 -4.72 -15.06
CA VAL A 123 -4.22 -4.38 -13.85
C VAL A 123 -4.95 -3.26 -13.12
N LEU A 124 -5.46 -3.56 -11.92
CA LEU A 124 -6.09 -2.57 -11.05
C LEU A 124 -5.05 -1.79 -10.24
N LEU A 125 -3.98 -2.47 -9.83
CA LEU A 125 -2.93 -1.86 -8.99
C LEU A 125 -1.59 -2.59 -9.16
N THR A 126 -0.50 -1.83 -9.09
CA THR A 126 0.86 -2.36 -9.07
C THR A 126 1.57 -1.90 -7.80
N LYS A 127 2.25 -2.84 -7.12
CA LYS A 127 3.12 -2.54 -5.97
C LYS A 127 4.48 -3.19 -6.16
N THR A 128 5.51 -2.53 -5.64
CA THR A 128 6.90 -3.01 -5.68
C THR A 128 7.50 -3.03 -4.28
N PHE A 129 8.47 -3.91 -4.07
CA PHE A 129 9.35 -3.91 -2.91
C PHE A 129 10.77 -4.28 -3.34
N GLU A 130 11.76 -3.83 -2.58
CA GLU A 130 13.17 -4.15 -2.83
C GLU A 130 13.58 -5.38 -2.02
N TYR A 131 14.17 -6.39 -2.66
CA TYR A 131 14.71 -7.56 -1.97
C TYR A 131 16.24 -7.49 -1.96
N LYS A 132 16.82 -7.17 -0.81
CA LYS A 132 18.25 -6.90 -0.66
C LYS A 132 19.00 -8.13 -0.16
N LYS A 133 20.30 -8.12 -0.36
CA LYS A 133 21.18 -9.09 0.29
C LYS A 133 21.34 -8.66 1.75
N GLU A 134 21.39 -9.62 2.67
CA GLU A 134 21.70 -9.33 4.08
C GLU A 134 23.06 -8.61 4.16
N ASN A 135 23.08 -7.44 4.84
CA ASN A 135 24.23 -6.54 5.03
C ASN A 135 24.63 -5.62 3.85
N GLU A 136 23.71 -5.33 2.92
CA GLU A 136 23.80 -4.24 1.92
C GLU A 136 22.68 -3.21 2.12
#